data_AF-A0A378NFP1-F1
#
_entry.id   AF-A0A378NFP1-F1
#
_cell.length_a   1.000
_cell.length_b   1.000
_cell.length_c   1.000
_cell.angle_alpha   90.00
_cell.angle_beta   90.00
_cell.angle_gamma   90.00
#
_symmetry.space_group_name_H-M   'P 1'
#
loop_
_entity.id
_entity.type
_entity.pdbx_description
1 polymer ?
#
loop_
_entity_poly.entity_id
_entity_poly.type
_entity_poly.pdbx_seq_one_letter_code
_entity_poly.pdbx_strand_id
1 'polypeptide(L)'
;MTGLEQPVIDFLERQTEVHNFIYQTRNYLEMWLPMLEQNNRSYLTIAIGCTGGKHRSIFIAEQLAKYFQAKGKNVQVRHKSLEKHHKKTS
;
A
#
# COMPACT_ATOMS: atom_id res chain seq x y z
N MET A 1 -17.27 -4.46 -0.07
CA MET A 1 -16.41 -3.96 -1.15
C MET A 1 -15.37 -3.01 -0.62
N THR A 2 -14.14 -3.50 -0.53
CA THR A 2 -12.92 -2.80 -0.14
C THR A 2 -11.82 -3.18 -1.14
N GLY A 3 -10.67 -2.50 -1.11
CA GLY A 3 -9.51 -2.86 -1.95
C GLY A 3 -8.90 -4.24 -1.67
N LEU A 4 -9.44 -5.00 -0.71
CA LEU A 4 -9.05 -6.39 -0.43
C LEU A 4 -9.97 -7.40 -1.13
N GLU A 5 -11.10 -6.98 -1.68
CA GLU A 5 -12.10 -7.87 -2.25
C GLU A 5 -11.91 -8.03 -3.77
N GLN A 6 -12.06 -9.27 -4.26
CA GLN A 6 -11.73 -9.65 -5.64
C GLN A 6 -12.35 -8.74 -6.73
N PRO A 7 -13.63 -8.32 -6.65
CA PRO A 7 -14.17 -7.49 -7.73
C PRO A 7 -13.55 -6.09 -7.80
N VAL A 8 -13.05 -5.56 -6.67
CA VAL A 8 -12.32 -4.28 -6.65
C VAL A 8 -10.90 -4.47 -7.16
N ILE A 9 -10.27 -5.60 -6.81
CA ILE A 9 -8.96 -6.01 -7.33
C ILE A 9 -9.03 -6.13 -8.85
N ASP A 10 -9.93 -6.95 -9.39
CA ASP A 10 -10.10 -7.18 -10.83
C ASP A 10 -10.34 -5.87 -11.60
N PHE A 11 -11.12 -4.96 -11.02
CA PHE A 11 -11.40 -3.66 -11.63
C PHE A 11 -10.14 -2.79 -11.73
N LEU A 12 -9.34 -2.73 -10.67
CA LEU A 12 -8.10 -1.93 -10.64
C LEU A 12 -6.97 -2.60 -11.43
N GLU A 13 -6.92 -3.93 -11.46
CA GLU A 13 -5.94 -4.71 -12.22
C GLU A 13 -6.16 -4.63 -13.75
N ARG A 14 -7.30 -4.12 -14.21
CA ARG A 14 -7.52 -3.86 -15.64
C ARG A 14 -7.01 -2.48 -16.08
N GLN A 15 -6.64 -1.62 -15.15
CA GLN A 15 -6.23 -0.24 -15.42
C GLN A 15 -4.71 -0.14 -15.54
N THR A 16 -4.21 0.20 -16.72
CA THR A 16 -2.77 0.29 -16.98
C THR A 16 -2.12 1.40 -16.13
N GLU A 17 -2.84 2.50 -15.91
CA GLU A 17 -2.42 3.61 -15.09
C GLU A 17 -2.19 3.22 -13.62
N VAL A 18 -2.96 2.26 -13.09
CA VAL A 18 -2.79 1.77 -11.71
C VAL A 18 -1.48 0.99 -11.58
N HIS A 19 -1.16 0.14 -12.56
CA HIS A 19 0.11 -0.59 -12.60
C HIS A 19 1.29 0.37 -12.73
N ASN A 20 1.17 1.36 -13.62
CA ASN A 20 2.21 2.36 -13.80
C ASN A 20 2.43 3.16 -12.50
N PHE A 21 1.37 3.54 -11.80
CA PHE A 21 1.49 4.22 -10.52
C PHE A 21 2.24 3.38 -9.48
N ILE A 22 1.89 2.10 -9.33
CA ILE A 22 2.56 1.18 -8.41
C ILE A 22 4.04 1.00 -8.79
N TYR A 23 4.31 0.81 -10.09
CA TYR A 23 5.65 0.63 -10.64
C TYR A 23 6.55 1.85 -10.41
N GLN A 24 6.08 3.05 -10.73
CA GLN A 24 6.87 4.26 -10.54
C GLN A 24 7.09 4.54 -9.05
N THR A 25 6.05 4.31 -8.22
CA THR A 25 6.14 4.52 -6.77
C THR A 25 7.16 3.58 -6.13
N ARG A 26 7.13 2.27 -6.43
CA ARG A 26 8.09 1.32 -5.85
C ARG A 26 9.52 1.62 -6.31
N ASN A 27 9.73 2.02 -7.56
CA ASN A 27 11.05 2.36 -8.08
C ASN A 27 11.61 3.62 -7.42
N TYR A 28 10.77 4.64 -7.25
CA TYR A 28 11.14 5.84 -6.51
C TYR A 28 11.57 5.50 -5.08
N LEU A 29 10.81 4.66 -4.38
CA LEU A 29 11.15 4.23 -3.03
C LEU A 29 12.47 3.43 -2.98
N GLU A 30 12.68 2.50 -3.92
CA GLU A 30 13.91 1.70 -4.00
C GLU A 30 15.16 2.56 -4.20
N MET A 31 15.06 3.67 -4.94
CA MET A 31 16.18 4.59 -5.15
C MET A 31 16.73 5.16 -3.84
N TRP A 32 15.85 5.44 -2.87
CA TRP A 32 16.23 6.05 -1.59
C TRP A 32 16.36 5.05 -0.45
N LEU A 33 15.81 3.84 -0.60
CA LEU A 33 15.71 2.86 0.47
C LEU A 33 17.07 2.50 1.10
N PRO A 34 18.17 2.27 0.34
CA PRO A 34 19.47 1.97 0.94
C PRO A 34 19.98 3.08 1.88
N MET A 35 19.76 4.34 1.50
CA MET A 35 20.16 5.48 2.32
C MET A 35 19.28 5.60 3.56
N LEU A 36 17.98 5.33 3.43
CA LEU A 36 17.04 5.34 4.55
C LEU A 36 17.32 4.22 5.55
N GLU A 37 17.80 3.06 5.10
CA GLU A 37 18.17 1.92 5.95
C GLU A 37 19.46 2.15 6.75
N GLN A 38 20.40 2.94 6.22
CA GLN A 38 21.61 3.33 6.94
C GLN A 38 21.36 4.41 7.99
N ASN A 39 20.27 5.17 7.85
CA ASN A 39 19.86 6.10 8.89
C ASN A 39 19.33 5.31 10.08
N ASN A 40 19.65 5.73 11.30
CA ASN A 40 19.28 5.07 12.56
C ASN A 40 17.77 5.20 12.88
N ARG A 41 16.90 5.01 11.88
CA ARG A 41 15.45 5.11 11.94
C ARG A 41 14.86 3.72 12.11
N SER A 42 14.01 3.54 13.12
CA SER A 42 13.36 2.26 13.37
C SER A 42 12.25 1.94 12.37
N TYR A 43 11.67 2.93 11.70
CA TYR A 43 10.54 2.75 10.77
C TYR A 43 10.55 3.75 9.62
N LEU A 44 10.18 3.28 8.43
CA LEU A 44 9.76 4.10 7.30
C LEU A 44 8.25 3.92 7.10
N THR A 45 7.48 4.99 7.23
CA THR A 45 6.01 4.96 7.02
C THR A 45 5.65 5.57 5.69
N ILE A 46 4.99 4.78 4.84
CA ILE A 46 4.46 5.23 3.54
C ILE A 46 2.94 5.22 3.63
N ALA A 47 2.31 6.38 3.43
CA ALA A 47 0.86 6.52 3.49
C ALA A 47 0.28 6.73 2.09
N ILE A 48 -0.63 5.84 1.68
CA ILE A 48 -1.37 5.97 0.42
C ILE A 48 -2.80 6.43 0.74
N GLY A 49 -3.24 7.51 0.09
CA GLY A 49 -4.54 8.14 0.34
C GLY A 49 -5.48 8.08 -0.87
N CYS A 50 -6.77 7.88 -0.60
CA CYS A 50 -7.85 8.21 -1.53
C CYS A 50 -9.00 8.81 -0.72
N THR A 51 -9.95 9.51 -1.36
CA THR A 51 -10.99 10.29 -0.67
C THR A 51 -11.71 9.51 0.43
N GLY A 52 -12.17 8.28 0.16
CA GLY A 52 -12.86 7.43 1.13
C GLY A 52 -11.97 6.42 1.86
N GLY A 53 -10.69 6.30 1.49
CA GLY A 53 -9.74 5.35 2.12
C GLY A 53 -10.11 3.86 2.04
N LYS A 54 -11.04 3.46 1.17
CA LYS A 54 -11.65 2.10 1.17
C LYS A 54 -11.25 1.20 0.00
N HIS A 55 -10.92 1.77 -1.16
CA HIS A 55 -10.71 1.00 -2.40
C HIS A 55 -9.27 1.15 -2.91
N ARG A 56 -8.98 2.24 -3.65
CA ARG A 56 -7.71 2.49 -4.33
C ARG A 56 -6.51 2.46 -3.37
N SER A 57 -6.59 3.20 -2.27
CA SER A 57 -5.49 3.28 -1.30
C SER A 57 -5.16 1.94 -0.66
N ILE A 58 -6.19 1.14 -0.35
CA ILE A 58 -6.02 -0.19 0.25
C ILE A 58 -5.33 -1.11 -0.75
N PHE A 59 -5.87 -1.19 -1.98
CA PHE A 59 -5.29 -2.01 -3.04
C PHE A 59 -3.82 -1.66 -3.31
N ILE A 60 -3.51 -0.37 -3.51
CA ILE A 60 -2.15 0.07 -3.80
C ILE A 60 -1.20 -0.21 -2.62
N ALA A 61 -1.64 0.02 -1.38
CA ALA A 61 -0.82 -0.27 -0.19
C ALA A 61 -0.49 -1.77 -0.09
N GLU A 62 -1.45 -2.66 -0.37
CA GLU A 62 -1.22 -4.11 -0.42
C GLU A 62 -0.23 -4.50 -1.53
N GLN A 63 -0.35 -3.92 -2.72
CA GLN A 63 0.55 -4.23 -3.84
C GLN A 63 1.99 -3.78 -3.56
N LEU A 64 2.18 -2.58 -2.99
CA LEU A 64 3.50 -2.12 -2.57
C LEU A 64 4.07 -3.01 -1.46
N ALA A 65 3.24 -3.43 -0.50
CA ALA A 65 3.69 -4.30 0.58
C ALA A 65 4.14 -5.67 0.07
N LYS A 66 3.34 -6.31 -0.79
CA LYS A 66 3.70 -7.57 -1.45
C LYS A 66 5.03 -7.46 -2.19
N TYR A 67 5.25 -6.36 -2.91
CA TYR A 67 6.50 -6.12 -3.61
C TYR A 67 7.72 -6.07 -2.67
N PHE A 68 7.65 -5.26 -1.62
CA PHE A 68 8.79 -5.11 -0.70
C PHE A 68 9.00 -6.34 0.20
N GLN A 69 7.94 -7.07 0.53
CA GLN A 69 8.04 -8.38 1.20
C GLN A 69 8.76 -9.40 0.31
N ALA A 70 8.42 -9.46 -0.97
CA ALA A 70 9.11 -10.33 -1.93
C ALA A 70 10.60 -9.96 -2.13
N LYS A 71 10.97 -8.70 -1.84
CA LYS A 71 12.37 -8.21 -1.80
C LYS A 71 13.06 -8.46 -0.45
N GLY A 72 12.42 -9.17 0.48
CA GLY A 72 12.99 -9.50 1.79
C GLY A 72 12.94 -8.37 2.82
N LYS A 73 12.18 -7.30 2.58
CA LYS A 73 12.01 -6.21 3.55
C LYS A 73 10.96 -6.59 4.60
N ASN A 74 11.16 -6.12 5.83
CA ASN A 74 10.16 -6.24 6.89
C ASN A 74 9.08 -5.16 6.69
N VAL A 75 7.86 -5.58 6.33
CA VAL A 75 6.76 -4.68 5.97
C VAL A 75 5.52 -4.98 6.80
N GLN A 76 4.95 -3.92 7.37
CA GLN A 76 3.65 -3.95 8.05
C GLN A 76 2.65 -3.06 7.30
N VAL A 77 1.44 -3.56 7.09
CA VAL A 77 0.35 -2.81 6.42
C VAL A 77 -0.73 -2.44 7.44
N ARG A 78 -1.24 -1.21 7.35
CA ARG A 78 -2.31 -0.71 8.21
C ARG A 78 -3.35 0.09 7.43
N HIS A 79 -4.61 -0.38 7.47
CA HIS A 79 -5.74 0.27 6.79
C HIS A 79 -6.58 1.11 7.75
N LYS A 80 -6.17 2.38 7.96
CA LYS A 80 -6.81 3.30 8.94
C LYS A 80 -8.34 3.38 8.82
N SER A 81 -8.89 3.36 7.61
CA SER A 81 -10.34 3.46 7.40
C SER A 81 -11.09 2.17 7.76
N LEU A 82 -10.48 0.99 7.60
CA LEU A 82 -11.12 -0.28 7.97
C LEU A 82 -11.18 -0.46 9.49
N GLU A 83 -10.14 -0.03 10.21
CA GLU A 83 -10.10 -0.06 11.68
C GLU A 83 -11.21 0.78 12.33
N LYS A 84 -11.56 1.93 11.73
CA LYS A 84 -12.63 2.82 12.24
C LYS A 84 -14.02 2.22 12.10
N HIS A 85 -14.25 1.36 11.10
CA HIS A 85 -15.56 0.73 10.90
C HIS A 85 -15.81 -0.43 11.86
N HIS A 86 -14.77 -1.16 12.28
CA HIS A 86 -14.91 -2.22 13.30
C HIS A 86 -15.32 -1.69 14.69
N LYS A 87 -14.94 -0.45 15.04
CA LYS A 87 -15.27 0.15 16.34
C LYS A 87 -16.69 0.69 16.48
N LYS A 88 -17.50 0.72 15.41
CA LYS A 88 -18.87 1.26 15.43
C LYS A 88 -19.96 0.19 15.59
N THR A 89 -19.59 -1.06 15.76
CA THR A 89 -20.52 -2.21 15.83
C THR A 89 -20.38 -3.01 17.14
N SER A 90 -19.74 -2.43 18.15
CA SER A 90 -19.67 -2.94 19.53
C SER A 90 -20.09 -1.86 20.51
#